data_AF-A0A1V1UMN0-F1
#
_entry.id   AF-A0A1V1UMN0-F1
#
_cell.length_a   1.000
_cell.length_b   1.000
_cell.length_c   1.000
_cell.angle_alpha   90.00
_cell.angle_beta   90.00
_cell.angle_gamma   90.00
#
_symmetry.space_group_name_H-M   'P 1'
#
loop_
_entity.id
_entity.type
_entity.pdbx_description
1 polymer ?
#
loop_
_entity_poly.entity_id
_entity_poly.type
_entity_poly.pdbx_seq_one_letter_code
_entity_poly.pdbx_strand_id
1 'polypeptide(L)'
;MRMRQRPEELFSSVQVVTEKLEKLRRMPKAQKQLVIYFTPRSGSSWLTEVLSQSNRIGRANEVFNPGFIPNIAQACNATSLADYIDLVQRRLNTHGVFSFEITWHQLKAVFGNGDAFMEHFGTARPAWLIRRDIVAQAVSLAKMVTTKVAHSTAADAEQRQQADSNFTYDPALIRRWLLHILVAERGTETHFTEHGIKPLRLSYEGIMAAGGEQMRACFAQYMDITGIPELATASSHSKLATSQNSDYATRFRNDEAALLRDVDEERADWLTALNSSPPD
;
A
#
# COMPACT_ATOMS: atom_id res chain seq x y z
N MET A 1 9.53 -6.98 -18.73
CA MET A 1 9.30 -8.12 -17.81
C MET A 1 10.55 -8.23 -16.94
N ARG A 2 10.56 -7.64 -15.73
CA ARG A 2 11.69 -7.83 -14.82
C ARG A 2 11.63 -9.28 -14.35
N MET A 3 12.73 -10.03 -14.50
CA MET A 3 12.87 -11.37 -13.95
C MET A 3 12.44 -11.34 -12.48
N ARG A 4 11.62 -12.32 -12.05
CA ARG A 4 11.36 -12.54 -10.62
C ARG A 4 12.72 -12.82 -9.98
N GLN A 5 13.27 -11.85 -9.26
CA GLN A 5 14.44 -12.09 -8.42
C GLN A 5 14.02 -13.13 -7.39
N ARG A 6 14.83 -14.15 -7.21
CA ARG A 6 14.58 -15.13 -6.14
C ARG A 6 14.78 -14.43 -4.79
N PRO A 7 14.04 -14.78 -3.73
CA PRO A 7 14.17 -14.12 -2.43
C PRO A 7 15.61 -14.05 -1.91
N GLU A 8 16.47 -15.02 -2.22
CA GLU A 8 17.88 -15.03 -1.81
C GLU A 8 18.70 -13.91 -2.48
N GLU A 9 18.35 -13.53 -3.71
CA GLU A 9 19.03 -12.47 -4.48
C GLU A 9 18.75 -11.08 -3.90
N LEU A 10 17.69 -10.92 -3.10
CA LEU A 10 17.36 -9.65 -2.43
C LEU A 10 18.35 -9.29 -1.31
N PHE A 11 19.07 -10.28 -0.78
CA PHE A 11 19.97 -10.13 0.37
C PHE A 11 21.44 -10.38 0.05
N SER A 12 21.75 -10.88 -1.14
CA SER A 12 23.11 -11.35 -1.51
C SER A 12 24.18 -10.26 -1.52
N SER A 13 23.79 -8.99 -1.65
CA SER A 13 24.72 -7.85 -1.66
C SER A 13 24.95 -7.22 -0.29
N VAL A 14 24.31 -7.71 0.77
CA VAL A 14 24.36 -7.08 2.10
C VAL A 14 25.74 -7.27 2.74
N GLN A 15 26.39 -6.16 3.04
CA GLN A 15 27.65 -6.10 3.80
C GLN A 15 27.33 -5.87 5.27
N VAL A 16 27.66 -6.84 6.13
CA VAL A 16 27.33 -6.79 7.56
C VAL A 16 28.32 -5.92 8.34
N VAL A 17 27.78 -4.94 9.06
CA VAL A 17 28.50 -4.15 10.06
C VAL A 17 28.08 -4.64 11.44
N THR A 18 28.90 -5.48 12.06
CA THR A 18 28.58 -6.22 13.30
C THR A 18 28.07 -5.32 14.42
N GLU A 19 28.70 -4.18 14.66
CA GLU A 19 28.29 -3.25 15.73
C GLU A 19 26.86 -2.71 15.51
N LYS A 20 26.51 -2.37 14.27
CA LYS A 20 25.15 -1.88 13.92
C LYS A 20 24.12 -3.00 14.08
N LEU A 21 24.46 -4.22 13.67
CA LEU A 21 23.60 -5.39 13.82
C LEU A 21 23.32 -5.68 15.30
N GLU A 22 24.36 -5.73 16.13
CA GLU A 22 24.22 -5.98 17.57
C GLU A 22 23.45 -4.87 18.28
N LYS A 23 23.66 -3.61 17.89
CA LYS A 23 22.84 -2.49 18.38
C LYS A 23 21.36 -2.69 18.06
N LEU A 24 21.02 -3.11 16.84
CA LEU A 24 19.64 -3.31 16.42
C LEU A 24 18.99 -4.52 17.11
N ARG A 25 19.73 -5.62 17.30
CA ARG A 25 19.26 -6.81 18.03
C ARG A 25 18.88 -6.52 19.49
N ARG A 26 19.56 -5.56 20.12
CA ARG A 26 19.24 -5.09 21.49
C ARG A 26 17.99 -4.22 21.57
N MET A 27 17.52 -3.65 20.45
CA MET A 27 16.28 -2.87 20.46
C MET A 27 15.07 -3.80 20.64
N PRO A 28 14.04 -3.37 21.38
CA PRO A 28 12.84 -4.17 21.57
C PRO A 28 12.11 -4.37 20.24
N LYS A 29 11.58 -5.57 20.04
CA LYS A 29 10.65 -5.85 18.94
C LYS A 29 9.30 -5.20 19.23
N ALA A 30 8.58 -4.82 18.18
CA ALA A 30 7.20 -4.36 18.33
C ALA A 30 6.32 -5.48 18.93
N GLN A 31 5.36 -5.08 19.77
CA GLN A 31 4.40 -5.97 20.43
C GLN A 31 3.11 -6.10 19.61
N LYS A 32 2.77 -5.06 18.84
CA LYS A 32 1.61 -5.02 17.95
C LYS A 32 2.08 -4.85 16.51
N GLN A 33 1.41 -5.53 15.60
CA GLN A 33 1.69 -5.46 14.16
C GLN A 33 0.44 -5.01 13.42
N LEU A 34 0.61 -4.12 12.45
CA LEU A 34 -0.43 -3.68 11.51
C LEU A 34 0.05 -3.97 10.10
N VAL A 35 -0.76 -4.70 9.33
CA VAL A 35 -0.53 -4.86 7.89
C VAL A 35 -1.65 -4.16 7.13
N ILE A 36 -1.26 -3.26 6.24
CA ILE A 36 -2.18 -2.60 5.31
C ILE A 36 -2.01 -3.26 3.94
N TYR A 37 -2.91 -4.17 3.62
CA TYR A 37 -3.04 -4.66 2.27
C TYR A 37 -3.57 -3.50 1.40
N PHE A 38 -3.03 -3.32 0.20
CA PHE A 38 -3.52 -2.29 -0.71
C PHE A 38 -3.30 -2.65 -2.18
N THR A 39 -3.94 -1.88 -3.07
CA THR A 39 -3.62 -1.87 -4.50
C THR A 39 -2.95 -0.54 -4.92
N PRO A 40 -2.00 -0.54 -5.87
CA PRO A 40 -1.31 0.68 -6.26
C PRO A 40 -2.28 1.80 -6.66
N ARG A 41 -2.06 3.03 -6.15
CA ARG A 41 -2.94 4.19 -6.38
C ARG A 41 -4.34 4.12 -5.73
N SER A 42 -4.51 3.30 -4.69
CA SER A 42 -5.71 3.29 -3.84
C SER A 42 -5.74 4.37 -2.76
N GLY A 43 -4.71 5.23 -2.69
CA GLY A 43 -4.58 6.26 -1.65
C GLY A 43 -3.72 5.85 -0.45
N SER A 44 -3.05 4.71 -0.51
CA SER A 44 -2.22 4.21 0.58
C SER A 44 -1.12 5.19 1.00
N SER A 45 -0.49 5.90 0.06
CA SER A 45 0.51 6.93 0.39
C SER A 45 -0.05 8.09 1.24
N TRP A 46 -1.30 8.50 0.99
CA TRP A 46 -1.97 9.51 1.83
C TRP A 46 -2.22 8.95 3.24
N LEU A 47 -2.67 7.70 3.32
CA LEU A 47 -2.88 7.03 4.59
C LEU A 47 -1.57 6.88 5.38
N THR A 48 -0.48 6.53 4.71
CA THR A 48 0.89 6.50 5.26
C THR A 48 1.30 7.87 5.83
N GLU A 49 1.04 8.98 5.13
CA GLU A 49 1.26 10.32 5.69
C GLU A 49 0.44 10.55 6.97
N VAL A 50 -0.86 10.25 6.93
CA VAL A 50 -1.77 10.42 8.08
C VAL A 50 -1.33 9.57 9.28
N LEU A 51 -0.96 8.30 9.07
CA LEU A 51 -0.49 7.42 10.13
C LEU A 51 0.86 7.86 10.67
N SER A 52 1.75 8.39 9.82
CA SER A 52 3.04 8.93 10.26
C SER A 52 2.90 10.09 11.25
N GLN A 53 1.84 10.89 11.12
CA GLN A 53 1.53 12.01 12.01
C GLN A 53 1.00 11.56 13.37
N SER A 54 0.57 10.29 13.53
CA SER A 54 0.12 9.75 14.82
C SER A 54 1.24 9.63 15.86
N ASN A 55 2.50 9.55 15.41
CA ASN A 55 3.68 9.23 16.23
C ASN A 55 3.54 7.96 17.11
N ARG A 56 2.54 7.12 16.86
CA ARG A 56 2.20 5.93 17.68
C ARG A 56 1.98 4.67 16.86
N ILE A 57 1.46 4.79 15.63
CA ILE A 57 1.12 3.65 14.76
C ILE A 57 2.28 3.32 13.81
N GLY A 58 3.28 4.20 13.70
CA GLY A 58 4.33 4.12 12.69
C GLY A 58 3.86 4.67 11.35
N ARG A 59 4.68 4.49 10.31
CA ARG A 59 4.46 5.10 8.98
C ARG A 59 3.86 4.15 7.95
N ALA A 60 3.65 2.87 8.28
CA ALA A 60 3.13 1.88 7.33
C ALA A 60 3.87 1.83 5.96
N ASN A 61 5.20 1.94 5.95
CA ASN A 61 5.99 1.96 4.71
C ASN A 61 5.91 0.62 3.93
N GLU A 62 6.15 0.66 2.61
CA GLU A 62 6.29 -0.53 1.74
C GLU A 62 7.61 -1.31 1.95
N VAL A 63 7.88 -1.78 3.17
CA VAL A 63 9.15 -2.47 3.49
C VAL A 63 9.35 -3.76 2.69
N PHE A 64 8.26 -4.42 2.29
CA PHE A 64 8.29 -5.64 1.47
C PHE A 64 8.18 -5.39 -0.02
N ASN A 65 8.39 -4.16 -0.49
CA ASN A 65 8.56 -3.91 -1.92
C ASN A 65 9.93 -4.45 -2.39
N PRO A 66 10.00 -5.41 -3.33
CA PRO A 66 11.27 -5.97 -3.79
C PRO A 66 12.27 -4.93 -4.30
N GLY A 67 11.79 -3.80 -4.82
CA GLY A 67 12.64 -2.69 -5.25
C GLY A 67 13.31 -1.93 -4.10
N PHE A 68 12.77 -2.02 -2.87
CA PHE A 68 13.27 -1.32 -1.69
C PHE A 68 14.00 -2.26 -0.72
N ILE A 69 13.70 -3.56 -0.73
CA ILE A 69 14.28 -4.55 0.17
C ILE A 69 15.82 -4.48 0.21
N PRO A 70 16.57 -4.46 -0.91
CA PRO A 70 18.05 -4.48 -0.84
C PRO A 70 18.63 -3.34 -0.01
N ASN A 71 18.09 -2.12 -0.17
CA ASN A 71 18.55 -0.95 0.57
C ASN A 71 18.16 -1.03 2.06
N ILE A 72 16.94 -1.48 2.36
CA ILE A 72 16.47 -1.62 3.74
C ILE A 72 17.23 -2.75 4.46
N ALA A 73 17.47 -3.86 3.75
CA ALA A 73 18.23 -5.01 4.25
C ALA A 73 19.66 -4.60 4.57
N GLN A 74 20.32 -3.86 3.69
CA GLN A 74 21.64 -3.27 3.96
C GLN A 74 21.61 -2.34 5.17
N ALA A 75 20.58 -1.49 5.29
CA ALA A 75 20.46 -0.59 6.44
C ALA A 75 20.25 -1.35 7.76
N CYS A 76 19.60 -2.51 7.73
CA CYS A 76 19.38 -3.39 8.87
C CYS A 76 20.51 -4.39 9.11
N ASN A 77 21.41 -4.59 8.13
CA ASN A 77 22.39 -5.68 8.07
C ASN A 77 21.75 -7.07 8.07
N ALA A 78 20.58 -7.19 7.40
CA ALA A 78 19.84 -8.44 7.29
C ALA A 78 20.32 -9.25 6.07
N THR A 79 20.72 -10.49 6.27
CA THR A 79 21.29 -11.37 5.22
C THR A 79 20.32 -12.46 4.75
N SER A 80 19.13 -12.52 5.32
CA SER A 80 18.07 -13.47 4.97
C SER A 80 16.70 -12.83 5.17
N LEU A 81 15.65 -13.43 4.61
CA LEU A 81 14.27 -12.95 4.83
C LEU A 81 13.88 -13.03 6.32
N ALA A 82 14.25 -14.12 7.00
CA ALA A 82 13.96 -14.29 8.43
C ALA A 82 14.65 -13.21 9.28
N ASP A 83 15.94 -12.96 9.04
CA ASP A 83 16.67 -11.88 9.71
C ASP A 83 16.08 -10.51 9.38
N TYR A 84 15.70 -10.30 8.12
CA TYR A 84 15.11 -9.05 7.66
C TYR A 84 13.82 -8.75 8.40
N ILE A 85 12.93 -9.73 8.50
CA ILE A 85 11.65 -9.61 9.20
C ILE A 85 11.87 -9.30 10.68
N ASP A 86 12.84 -9.94 11.36
CA ASP A 86 13.12 -9.62 12.76
C ASP A 86 13.70 -8.21 12.95
N LEU A 87 14.71 -7.86 12.15
CA LEU A 87 15.45 -6.61 12.29
C LEU A 87 14.63 -5.39 11.87
N VAL A 88 13.82 -5.50 10.81
CA VAL A 88 12.97 -4.39 10.36
C VAL A 88 11.89 -4.06 11.38
N GLN A 89 11.34 -5.07 12.07
CA GLN A 89 10.36 -4.90 13.14
C GLN A 89 10.93 -4.17 14.35
N ARG A 90 12.20 -4.39 14.69
CA ARG A 90 12.91 -3.66 15.75
C ARG A 90 13.22 -2.24 15.31
N ARG A 91 13.69 -2.06 14.08
CA ARG A 91 14.09 -0.77 13.53
C ARG A 91 12.91 0.20 13.43
N LEU A 92 11.77 -0.30 12.97
CA LEU A 92 10.57 0.50 12.73
C LEU A 92 9.56 0.41 13.87
N ASN A 93 9.98 -0.12 15.03
CA ASN A 93 9.17 -0.12 16.23
C ASN A 93 8.87 1.32 16.67
N THR A 94 7.60 1.70 16.61
CA THR A 94 7.10 2.99 17.08
C THR A 94 6.22 2.74 18.30
N HIS A 95 6.73 3.01 19.50
CA HIS A 95 6.00 2.83 20.76
C HIS A 95 5.32 1.44 20.92
N GLY A 96 6.02 0.38 20.50
CA GLY A 96 5.51 -1.00 20.55
C GLY A 96 4.74 -1.44 19.32
N VAL A 97 4.63 -0.61 18.27
CA VAL A 97 3.87 -0.91 17.05
C VAL A 97 4.81 -1.00 15.84
N PHE A 98 4.64 -2.04 15.04
CA PHE A 98 5.23 -2.17 13.71
C PHE A 98 4.11 -2.14 12.67
N SER A 99 4.16 -1.20 11.74
CA SER A 99 3.21 -1.08 10.64
C SER A 99 3.91 -1.12 9.29
N PHE A 100 3.28 -1.77 8.32
CA PHE A 100 3.72 -1.78 6.93
C PHE A 100 2.54 -1.93 5.99
N GLU A 101 2.75 -1.57 4.73
CA GLU A 101 1.80 -1.81 3.65
C GLU A 101 2.38 -2.83 2.66
N ILE A 102 1.49 -3.63 2.05
CA ILE A 102 1.89 -4.68 1.10
C ILE A 102 0.81 -4.90 0.03
N THR A 103 1.23 -5.08 -1.22
CA THR A 103 0.34 -5.52 -2.31
C THR A 103 0.38 -7.05 -2.45
N TRP A 104 -0.67 -7.65 -3.03
CA TRP A 104 -0.65 -9.09 -3.37
C TRP A 104 0.57 -9.50 -4.19
N HIS A 105 0.99 -8.64 -5.13
CA HIS A 105 2.16 -8.91 -5.98
C HIS A 105 3.46 -8.93 -5.18
N GLN A 106 3.60 -8.04 -4.19
CA GLN A 106 4.74 -8.01 -3.28
C GLN A 106 4.74 -9.22 -2.33
N LEU A 107 3.58 -9.57 -1.77
CA LEU A 107 3.42 -10.75 -0.93
C LEU A 107 3.91 -12.00 -1.67
N LYS A 108 3.40 -12.25 -2.88
CA LYS A 108 3.86 -13.39 -3.68
C LYS A 108 5.33 -13.32 -4.09
N ALA A 109 5.85 -12.13 -4.38
CA ALA A 109 7.23 -11.98 -4.80
C ALA A 109 8.22 -12.26 -3.66
N VAL A 110 7.88 -11.89 -2.43
CA VAL A 110 8.77 -11.98 -1.27
C VAL A 110 8.59 -13.28 -0.49
N PHE A 111 7.34 -13.70 -0.27
CA PHE A 111 6.99 -14.85 0.56
C PHE A 111 6.59 -16.07 -0.27
N GLY A 112 6.39 -15.92 -1.57
CA GLY A 112 5.94 -17.00 -2.46
C GLY A 112 4.43 -17.22 -2.42
N ASN A 113 3.84 -17.36 -1.23
CA ASN A 113 2.41 -17.62 -1.02
C ASN A 113 1.88 -17.00 0.30
N GLY A 114 0.59 -17.19 0.55
CA GLY A 114 -0.10 -16.73 1.76
C GLY A 114 0.34 -17.44 3.03
N ASP A 115 0.55 -18.76 2.98
CA ASP A 115 0.94 -19.57 4.16
C ASP A 115 2.25 -19.07 4.75
N ALA A 116 3.29 -18.93 3.92
CA ALA A 116 4.60 -18.43 4.33
C ALA A 116 4.55 -16.98 4.85
N PHE A 117 3.62 -16.17 4.34
CA PHE A 117 3.39 -14.83 4.90
C PHE A 117 2.77 -14.92 6.32
N MET A 118 1.81 -15.82 6.51
CA MET A 118 1.10 -16.00 7.78
C MET A 118 1.96 -16.62 8.88
N GLU A 119 2.98 -17.42 8.54
CA GLU A 119 4.00 -17.87 9.50
C GLU A 119 4.69 -16.70 10.23
N HIS A 120 4.80 -15.54 9.58
CA HIS A 120 5.46 -14.35 10.12
C HIS A 120 4.50 -13.29 10.65
N PHE A 121 3.32 -13.15 10.01
CA PHE A 121 2.39 -12.04 10.25
C PHE A 121 0.97 -12.48 10.59
N GLY A 122 0.75 -13.75 10.96
CA GLY A 122 -0.58 -14.26 11.33
C GLY A 122 -1.23 -13.57 12.52
N THR A 123 -0.45 -12.86 13.35
CA THR A 123 -0.94 -12.05 14.48
C THR A 123 -1.12 -10.58 14.15
N ALA A 124 -0.78 -10.14 12.93
CA ALA A 124 -0.92 -8.74 12.54
C ALA A 124 -2.40 -8.36 12.37
N ARG A 125 -2.77 -7.16 12.82
CA ARG A 125 -4.10 -6.61 12.54
C ARG A 125 -4.17 -6.25 11.06
N PRO A 126 -5.14 -6.78 10.30
CA PRO A 126 -5.21 -6.57 8.86
C PRO A 126 -6.11 -5.38 8.52
N ALA A 127 -5.66 -4.50 7.63
CA ALA A 127 -6.49 -3.50 6.97
C ALA A 127 -6.40 -3.70 5.45
N TRP A 128 -7.49 -3.44 4.73
CA TRP A 128 -7.57 -3.62 3.29
C TRP A 128 -8.03 -2.35 2.61
N LEU A 129 -7.17 -1.74 1.79
CA LEU A 129 -7.45 -0.46 1.12
C LEU A 129 -7.53 -0.63 -0.41
N ILE A 130 -8.74 -0.52 -0.93
CA ILE A 130 -9.03 -0.49 -2.38
C ILE A 130 -9.56 0.87 -2.81
N ARG A 131 -9.85 1.05 -4.10
CA ARG A 131 -10.53 2.23 -4.62
C ARG A 131 -11.80 1.80 -5.32
N ARG A 132 -12.93 2.43 -5.00
CA ARG A 132 -14.23 2.05 -5.60
C ARG A 132 -14.17 2.25 -7.11
N ASP A 133 -13.68 3.40 -7.54
CA ASP A 133 -13.48 3.71 -8.97
C ASP A 133 -12.18 3.10 -9.53
N ILE A 134 -12.24 1.82 -9.91
CA ILE A 134 -11.10 1.08 -10.46
C ILE A 134 -10.64 1.63 -11.81
N VAL A 135 -11.53 2.23 -12.61
CA VAL A 135 -11.16 2.86 -13.89
C VAL A 135 -10.30 4.09 -13.63
N ALA A 136 -10.72 4.98 -12.73
CA ALA A 136 -9.91 6.14 -12.37
C ALA A 136 -8.59 5.72 -11.70
N GLN A 137 -8.57 4.61 -10.96
CA GLN A 137 -7.33 4.02 -10.44
C GLN A 137 -6.40 3.56 -11.57
N ALA A 138 -6.93 2.82 -12.54
CA ALA A 138 -6.19 2.29 -13.69
C ALA A 138 -5.61 3.42 -14.56
N VAL A 139 -6.40 4.44 -14.87
CA VAL A 139 -5.92 5.64 -15.60
C VAL A 139 -4.81 6.34 -14.82
N SER A 140 -4.99 6.51 -13.50
CA SER A 140 -3.96 7.13 -12.68
C SER A 140 -2.68 6.29 -12.62
N LEU A 141 -2.78 4.97 -12.61
CA LEU A 141 -1.64 4.07 -12.59
C LEU A 141 -0.92 4.07 -13.95
N ALA A 142 -1.68 4.01 -15.06
CA ALA A 142 -1.16 4.14 -16.42
C ALA A 142 -0.36 5.43 -16.59
N LYS A 143 -0.91 6.57 -16.15
CA LYS A 143 -0.21 7.85 -16.18
C LYS A 143 1.09 7.84 -15.38
N MET A 144 1.06 7.30 -14.15
CA MET A 144 2.23 7.26 -13.29
C MET A 144 3.36 6.44 -13.93
N VAL A 145 3.06 5.26 -14.49
CA VAL A 145 4.10 4.43 -15.10
C VAL A 145 4.64 5.01 -16.40
N THR A 146 3.82 5.72 -17.17
CA THR A 146 4.25 6.38 -18.42
C THR A 146 5.14 7.58 -18.14
N THR A 147 4.76 8.41 -17.17
CA THR A 147 5.44 9.69 -16.91
C THR A 147 6.53 9.58 -15.85
N LYS A 148 6.59 8.48 -15.09
CA LYS A 148 7.44 8.27 -13.92
C LYS A 148 7.26 9.31 -12.80
N VAL A 149 6.21 10.13 -12.87
CA VAL A 149 5.87 11.10 -11.82
C VAL A 149 5.01 10.39 -10.78
N ALA A 150 5.67 9.83 -9.76
CA ALA A 150 5.03 9.26 -8.59
C ALA A 150 4.91 10.34 -7.50
N HIS A 151 3.68 10.62 -7.06
CA HIS A 151 3.37 11.34 -5.80
C HIS A 151 4.15 12.65 -5.58
N SER A 152 3.68 13.73 -6.21
CA SER A 152 4.28 15.03 -6.04
C SER A 152 3.59 15.88 -4.97
N THR A 153 4.04 15.76 -3.72
CA THR A 153 4.09 16.95 -2.85
C THR A 153 5.24 17.88 -3.27
N ALA A 154 6.17 17.41 -4.12
CA ALA A 154 7.38 18.13 -4.56
C ALA A 154 7.54 18.37 -6.08
N ALA A 155 6.63 17.88 -6.94
CA ALA A 155 6.64 18.28 -8.35
C ALA A 155 5.95 19.62 -8.49
N ASP A 156 6.70 20.57 -9.02
CA ASP A 156 6.21 21.87 -9.44
C ASP A 156 5.10 21.74 -10.50
N ALA A 157 4.38 22.85 -10.73
CA ALA A 157 3.27 22.90 -11.67
C ALA A 157 3.71 22.52 -13.10
N GLU A 158 4.97 22.79 -13.46
CA GLU A 158 5.55 22.53 -14.76
C GLU A 158 5.75 21.02 -15.02
N GLN A 159 6.30 20.28 -14.06
CA GLN A 159 6.42 18.82 -14.14
C GLN A 159 5.05 18.13 -14.25
N ARG A 160 4.02 18.67 -13.59
CA ARG A 160 2.64 18.16 -13.70
C ARG A 160 2.08 18.39 -15.10
N GLN A 161 2.23 19.60 -15.64
CA GLN A 161 1.78 19.94 -16.99
C GLN A 161 2.52 19.12 -18.05
N GLN A 162 3.82 18.89 -17.88
CA GLN A 162 4.60 18.04 -18.77
C GLN A 162 4.13 16.57 -18.71
N ALA A 163 3.82 16.06 -17.51
CA ALA A 163 3.27 14.73 -17.34
C ALA A 163 1.89 14.58 -18.00
N ASP A 164 1.00 15.57 -17.89
CA ASP A 164 -0.28 15.60 -18.61
C ASP A 164 -0.08 15.60 -20.14
N SER A 165 0.88 16.39 -20.62
CA SER A 165 1.16 16.52 -22.05
C SER A 165 1.74 15.23 -22.65
N ASN A 166 2.52 14.49 -21.86
CA ASN A 166 3.14 13.22 -22.24
C ASN A 166 2.21 12.01 -22.05
N PHE A 167 1.01 12.18 -21.47
CA PHE A 167 0.07 11.09 -21.25
C PHE A 167 -1.08 11.13 -22.25
N THR A 168 -0.99 10.28 -23.26
CA THR A 168 -2.02 10.11 -24.29
C THR A 168 -2.97 8.98 -23.93
N TYR A 169 -4.19 9.06 -24.46
CA TYR A 169 -5.19 8.00 -24.27
C TYR A 169 -4.73 6.71 -24.97
N ASP A 170 -4.54 5.66 -24.18
CA ASP A 170 -4.23 4.30 -24.64
C ASP A 170 -5.14 3.31 -23.89
N PRO A 171 -6.21 2.80 -24.55
CA PRO A 171 -7.15 1.89 -23.89
C PRO A 171 -6.50 0.55 -23.55
N ALA A 172 -5.55 0.07 -24.34
CA ALA A 172 -4.86 -1.20 -24.05
C ALA A 172 -3.99 -1.07 -22.80
N LEU A 173 -3.31 0.06 -22.63
CA LEU A 173 -2.53 0.35 -21.41
C LEU A 173 -3.42 0.48 -20.18
N ILE A 174 -4.54 1.21 -20.28
CA ILE A 174 -5.49 1.38 -19.17
C ILE A 174 -6.08 0.01 -18.79
N ARG A 175 -6.54 -0.78 -19.77
CA ARG A 175 -7.06 -2.14 -19.56
C ARG A 175 -6.05 -3.04 -18.87
N ARG A 176 -4.78 -3.00 -19.31
CA ARG A 176 -3.70 -3.76 -18.68
C ARG A 176 -3.56 -3.43 -17.19
N TRP A 177 -3.59 -2.15 -16.82
CA TRP A 177 -3.46 -1.74 -15.42
C TRP A 177 -4.72 -2.01 -14.60
N LEU A 178 -5.91 -1.90 -15.20
CA LEU A 178 -7.16 -2.31 -14.58
C LEU A 178 -7.10 -3.79 -14.20
N LEU A 179 -6.76 -4.67 -15.16
CA LEU A 179 -6.63 -6.11 -14.91
C LEU A 179 -5.53 -6.42 -13.90
N HIS A 180 -4.43 -5.64 -13.88
CA HIS A 180 -3.38 -5.78 -12.90
C HIS A 180 -3.85 -5.47 -11.46
N ILE A 181 -4.67 -4.43 -11.31
CA ILE A 181 -5.32 -4.09 -10.02
C ILE A 181 -6.31 -5.19 -9.63
N LEU A 182 -7.16 -5.63 -10.56
CA LEU A 182 -8.15 -6.67 -10.30
C LEU A 182 -7.51 -7.99 -9.87
N VAL A 183 -6.38 -8.39 -10.48
CA VAL A 183 -5.61 -9.57 -10.03
C VAL A 183 -5.07 -9.39 -8.62
N ALA A 184 -4.69 -8.18 -8.22
CA ALA A 184 -4.28 -7.91 -6.84
C ALA A 184 -5.46 -8.01 -5.87
N GLU A 185 -6.62 -7.45 -6.23
CA GLU A 185 -7.83 -7.55 -5.42
C GLU A 185 -8.26 -9.00 -5.25
N ARG A 186 -8.43 -9.75 -6.34
CA ARG A 186 -8.74 -11.20 -6.34
C ARG A 186 -7.82 -11.97 -5.41
N GLY A 187 -6.51 -11.81 -5.61
CA GLY A 187 -5.53 -12.56 -4.84
C GLY A 187 -5.55 -12.26 -3.35
N THR A 188 -5.75 -11.00 -2.98
CA THR A 188 -5.90 -10.60 -1.59
C THR A 188 -7.21 -11.12 -0.98
N GLU A 189 -8.33 -11.07 -1.70
CA GLU A 189 -9.62 -11.58 -1.22
C GLU A 189 -9.61 -13.11 -1.06
N THR A 190 -8.98 -13.84 -2.00
CA THR A 190 -8.73 -15.27 -1.87
C THR A 190 -7.87 -15.56 -0.64
N HIS A 191 -6.76 -14.82 -0.46
CA HIS A 191 -5.91 -14.97 0.72
C HIS A 191 -6.68 -14.75 2.02
N PHE A 192 -7.57 -13.75 2.08
CA PHE A 192 -8.40 -13.52 3.26
C PHE A 192 -9.34 -14.67 3.55
N THR A 193 -9.97 -15.22 2.51
CA THR A 193 -10.89 -16.35 2.62
C THR A 193 -10.17 -17.61 3.10
N GLU A 194 -9.03 -17.95 2.49
CA GLU A 194 -8.23 -19.13 2.81
C GLU A 194 -7.70 -19.14 4.25
N HIS A 195 -7.39 -17.97 4.80
CA HIS A 195 -6.77 -17.83 6.13
C HIS A 195 -7.74 -17.29 7.19
N GLY A 196 -9.03 -17.15 6.87
CA GLY A 196 -10.05 -16.64 7.81
C GLY A 196 -9.82 -15.20 8.27
N ILE A 197 -9.15 -14.38 7.46
CA ILE A 197 -8.80 -13.00 7.80
C ILE A 197 -10.02 -12.08 7.64
N LYS A 198 -10.29 -11.28 8.67
CA LYS A 198 -11.34 -10.25 8.66
C LYS A 198 -10.70 -8.86 8.76
N PRO A 199 -10.38 -8.21 7.64
CA PRO A 199 -9.69 -6.92 7.66
C PRO A 199 -10.63 -5.76 7.98
N LEU A 200 -10.07 -4.66 8.50
CA LEU A 200 -10.69 -3.34 8.40
C LEU A 200 -10.75 -2.94 6.92
N ARG A 201 -11.95 -2.91 6.32
CA ARG A 201 -12.12 -2.66 4.88
C ARG A 201 -12.32 -1.18 4.59
N LEU A 202 -11.41 -0.61 3.82
CA LEU A 202 -11.32 0.80 3.51
C LEU A 202 -11.40 1.03 2.00
N SER A 203 -11.89 2.20 1.63
CA SER A 203 -11.82 2.68 0.25
C SER A 203 -11.13 4.03 0.18
N TYR A 204 -10.47 4.31 -0.94
CA TYR A 204 -9.96 5.65 -1.26
C TYR A 204 -11.00 6.74 -0.99
N GLU A 205 -12.21 6.56 -1.50
CA GLU A 205 -13.30 7.51 -1.35
C GLU A 205 -13.68 7.70 0.12
N GLY A 206 -13.74 6.61 0.89
CA GLY A 206 -14.04 6.63 2.32
C GLY A 206 -12.95 7.34 3.14
N ILE A 207 -11.68 7.00 2.94
CA ILE A 207 -10.58 7.60 3.71
C ILE A 207 -10.42 9.10 3.40
N MET A 208 -10.64 9.49 2.13
CA MET A 208 -10.57 10.90 1.74
C MET A 208 -11.75 11.70 2.30
N ALA A 209 -12.94 11.10 2.39
CA ALA A 209 -14.11 11.74 2.99
C ALA A 209 -13.98 11.88 4.52
N ALA A 210 -13.44 10.87 5.18
CA ALA A 210 -13.19 10.87 6.62
C ALA A 210 -12.11 11.87 7.05
N GLY A 211 -11.09 12.07 6.21
CA GLY A 211 -9.97 12.96 6.51
C GLY A 211 -9.00 12.39 7.54
N GLY A 212 -7.89 13.09 7.76
CA GLY A 212 -6.76 12.56 8.52
C GLY A 212 -7.06 12.32 10.00
N GLU A 213 -7.88 13.16 10.63
CA GLU A 213 -8.24 13.05 12.04
C GLU A 213 -9.04 11.79 12.35
N GLN A 214 -10.16 11.59 11.65
CA GLN A 214 -10.99 10.41 11.82
C GLN A 214 -10.21 9.13 11.48
N MET A 215 -9.35 9.16 10.45
CA MET A 215 -8.53 8.01 10.12
C MET A 215 -7.51 7.67 11.21
N ARG A 216 -6.86 8.66 11.85
CA ARG A 216 -5.99 8.38 12.99
C ARG A 216 -6.77 7.78 14.16
N ALA A 217 -7.94 8.34 14.49
CA ALA A 217 -8.78 7.84 15.58
C ALA A 217 -9.21 6.39 15.34
N CYS A 218 -9.71 6.09 14.13
CA CYS A 218 -10.08 4.74 13.70
C CYS A 218 -8.90 3.76 13.85
N PHE A 219 -7.71 4.10 13.32
CA PHE A 219 -6.56 3.20 13.47
C PHE A 219 -6.05 3.10 14.91
N ALA A 220 -6.24 4.14 15.74
CA ALA A 220 -5.95 4.08 17.17
C ALA A 220 -6.79 3.02 17.86
N GLN A 221 -8.10 3.12 17.69
CA GLN A 221 -9.09 2.20 18.24
C GLN A 221 -8.87 0.80 17.67
N TYR A 222 -8.72 0.69 16.35
CA TYR A 222 -8.46 -0.57 15.67
C TYR A 222 -7.18 -1.25 16.12
N MET A 223 -6.22 -0.52 16.70
CA MET A 223 -4.97 -1.06 17.25
C MET A 223 -4.93 -1.09 18.78
N ASP A 224 -6.01 -0.70 19.47
CA ASP A 224 -6.08 -0.47 20.92
C ASP A 224 -4.93 0.42 21.42
N ILE A 225 -4.74 1.58 20.79
CA ILE A 225 -3.72 2.56 21.12
C ILE A 225 -4.39 3.78 21.75
N THR A 226 -3.98 4.10 22.97
CA THR A 226 -4.44 5.28 23.70
C THR A 226 -3.41 6.41 23.65
N GLY A 227 -3.88 7.66 23.79
CA GLY A 227 -3.02 8.84 23.87
C GLY A 227 -2.32 9.18 22.56
N ILE A 228 -3.04 9.17 21.44
CA ILE A 228 -2.53 9.73 20.19
C ILE A 228 -2.51 11.26 20.32
N PRO A 229 -1.37 11.93 20.03
CA PRO A 229 -1.31 13.39 20.04
C PRO A 229 -2.30 14.02 19.07
N GLU A 230 -2.81 15.19 19.43
CA GLU A 230 -3.60 16.05 18.55
C GLU A 230 -2.74 16.54 17.37
N LEU A 231 -3.34 16.77 16.20
CA LEU A 231 -2.58 17.28 15.05
C LEU A 231 -2.18 18.73 15.25
N ALA A 232 -0.96 19.06 14.86
CA ALA A 232 -0.56 20.45 14.67
C ALA A 232 -1.03 21.02 13.32
N THR A 233 -1.25 20.20 12.28
CA THR A 233 -1.58 20.67 10.91
C THR A 233 -2.36 19.65 10.07
N ALA A 234 -3.18 20.14 9.14
CA ALA A 234 -3.89 19.34 8.14
C ALA A 234 -2.92 18.80 7.05
N SER A 235 -3.20 17.60 6.51
CA SER A 235 -2.35 16.97 5.47
C SER A 235 -2.24 17.85 4.21
N SER A 236 -1.04 17.93 3.63
CA SER A 236 -0.75 18.76 2.44
C SER A 236 -1.14 18.13 1.09
N HIS A 237 -1.74 16.94 1.12
CA HIS A 237 -2.03 16.16 -0.07
C HIS A 237 -3.17 16.77 -0.91
N SER A 238 -2.81 17.34 -2.06
CA SER A 238 -3.75 17.73 -3.10
C SER A 238 -4.07 16.57 -4.04
N LYS A 239 -5.34 16.46 -4.45
CA LYS A 239 -5.80 15.47 -5.42
C LYS A 239 -5.14 15.72 -6.77
N LEU A 240 -4.42 14.73 -7.30
CA LEU A 240 -3.76 14.75 -8.62
C LEU A 240 -4.69 14.42 -9.80
N ALA A 241 -6.01 14.49 -9.60
CA ALA A 241 -6.97 14.22 -10.67
C ALA A 241 -7.11 15.48 -11.55
N THR A 242 -6.60 15.41 -12.77
CA THR A 242 -6.78 16.44 -13.80
C THR A 242 -8.04 16.17 -14.62
N SER A 243 -8.58 17.18 -15.30
CA SER A 243 -9.71 17.02 -16.23
C SER A 243 -9.43 15.93 -17.27
N GLN A 244 -8.20 15.90 -17.80
CA GLN A 244 -7.73 14.87 -18.74
C GLN A 244 -7.88 13.43 -18.21
N ASN A 245 -7.54 13.18 -16.93
CA ASN A 245 -7.72 11.85 -16.34
C ASN A 245 -9.20 11.46 -16.28
N SER A 246 -10.07 12.41 -15.97
CA SER A 246 -11.53 12.19 -15.94
C SER A 246 -12.05 11.90 -17.35
N ASP A 247 -11.60 12.64 -18.36
CA ASP A 247 -12.00 12.45 -19.75
C ASP A 247 -11.57 11.08 -20.27
N TYR A 248 -10.34 10.64 -19.97
CA TYR A 248 -9.85 9.31 -20.35
C TYR A 248 -10.60 8.20 -19.62
N ALA A 249 -10.96 8.40 -18.35
CA ALA A 249 -11.77 7.44 -17.61
C ALA A 249 -13.17 7.32 -18.23
N THR A 250 -13.83 8.44 -18.56
CA THR A 250 -15.13 8.44 -19.24
C THR A 250 -15.05 7.75 -20.60
N ARG A 251 -14.04 8.09 -21.41
CA ARG A 251 -13.83 7.46 -22.72
C ARG A 251 -13.60 5.95 -22.59
N PHE A 252 -12.75 5.52 -21.66
CA PHE A 252 -12.49 4.11 -21.40
C PHE A 252 -13.74 3.34 -20.99
N ARG A 253 -14.60 3.96 -20.16
CA ARG A 253 -15.89 3.33 -19.78
C ARG A 253 -16.80 3.07 -20.98
N ASN A 254 -16.80 3.96 -21.95
CA ASN A 254 -17.57 3.77 -23.18
C ASN A 254 -16.93 2.71 -24.08
N ASP A 255 -15.60 2.75 -24.27
CA ASP A 255 -14.88 1.86 -25.16
C ASP A 255 -14.88 0.40 -24.67
N GLU A 256 -14.85 0.18 -23.34
CA GLU A 256 -14.70 -1.15 -22.71
C GLU A 256 -15.91 -1.51 -21.82
N ALA A 257 -17.11 -1.03 -22.17
CA ALA A 257 -18.33 -1.22 -21.37
C ALA A 257 -18.64 -2.69 -21.04
N ALA A 258 -18.40 -3.62 -21.98
CA ALA A 258 -18.61 -5.04 -21.75
C ALA A 258 -17.68 -5.59 -20.66
N LEU A 259 -16.38 -5.28 -20.73
CA LEU A 259 -15.40 -5.64 -19.71
C LEU A 259 -15.79 -5.08 -18.33
N LEU A 260 -16.26 -3.84 -18.28
CA LEU A 260 -16.59 -3.20 -17.02
C LEU A 260 -17.80 -3.81 -16.33
N ARG A 261 -18.79 -4.33 -17.06
CA ARG A 261 -19.88 -5.08 -16.46
C ARG A 261 -19.36 -6.31 -15.72
N ASP A 262 -18.49 -7.09 -16.36
CA ASP A 262 -17.91 -8.29 -15.73
C ASP A 262 -17.08 -7.93 -14.48
N VAL A 263 -16.33 -6.81 -14.55
CA VAL A 263 -15.52 -6.31 -13.44
C VAL A 263 -16.40 -5.81 -12.28
N ASP A 264 -17.47 -5.09 -12.58
CA ASP A 264 -18.39 -4.56 -11.57
C ASP A 264 -19.18 -5.68 -10.88
N GLU A 265 -19.63 -6.68 -11.64
CA GLU A 265 -20.30 -7.88 -11.11
C GLU A 265 -19.39 -8.63 -10.14
N GLU A 266 -18.12 -8.85 -10.49
CA GLU A 266 -17.17 -9.53 -9.63
C GLU A 266 -16.85 -8.74 -8.35
N ARG A 267 -16.71 -7.41 -8.47
CA ARG A 267 -16.34 -6.55 -7.34
C ARG A 267 -17.51 -6.22 -6.43
N ALA A 268 -18.75 -6.56 -6.80
CA ALA A 268 -19.96 -6.17 -6.08
C ALA A 268 -19.92 -6.55 -4.59
N ASP A 269 -19.51 -7.79 -4.29
CA ASP A 269 -19.42 -8.28 -2.90
C ASP A 269 -18.32 -7.56 -2.11
N TRP A 270 -17.15 -7.33 -2.72
CA TRP A 270 -16.04 -6.65 -2.06
C TRP A 270 -16.35 -5.18 -1.75
N LEU A 271 -17.05 -4.52 -2.68
CA LEU A 271 -17.50 -3.13 -2.51
C LEU A 271 -18.59 -3.01 -1.46
N THR A 272 -19.50 -3.99 -1.39
CA THR A 272 -20.55 -4.04 -0.35
C THR A 272 -19.96 -4.31 1.03
N ALA A 273 -18.88 -5.08 1.11
CA ALA A 273 -18.18 -5.36 2.36
C ALA A 273 -17.33 -4.18 2.89
N LEU A 274 -17.20 -3.08 2.13
CA LEU A 274 -16.49 -1.89 2.61
C LEU A 274 -17.17 -1.29 3.84
N ASN A 275 -16.38 -0.89 4.83
CA ASN A 275 -16.92 -0.17 5.98
C ASN A 275 -17.51 1.16 5.50
N SER A 276 -18.77 1.42 5.86
CA SER A 276 -19.51 2.62 5.46
C SER A 276 -18.84 3.90 5.97
N SER A 277 -18.21 3.80 7.15
CA SER A 277 -17.33 4.78 7.77
C SER A 277 -16.24 4.05 8.56
N PRO A 278 -15.07 4.67 8.80
CA PRO A 278 -14.16 4.19 9.84
C PRO A 278 -14.98 4.09 11.15
N PRO A 279 -14.90 2.99 11.91
CA PRO A 279 -15.63 2.89 13.18
C PRO A 279 -15.35 4.10 14.07
N ASP A 280 -16.41 4.59 14.73
CA ASP A 280 -16.36 5.69 15.71
C ASP A 280 -15.59 5.28 16.98
#